data_AF-A0A9N8DMZ5-F1
#
_entry.id   AF-A0A9N8DMZ5-F1
#
_cell.length_a   1.000
_cell.length_b   1.000
_cell.length_c   1.000
_cell.angle_alpha   90.00
_cell.angle_beta   90.00
_cell.angle_gamma   90.00
#
_symmetry.space_group_name_H-M   'P 1'
#
loop_
_entity.id
_entity.type
_entity.pdbx_description
1 polymer ?
#
loop_
_entity_poly.entity_id
_entity_poly.type
_entity_poly.pdbx_seq_one_letter_code
_entity_poly.pdbx_strand_id
1 'polypeptide(L)'
;MSAAAARRRKQLAKKKEAAANSQEADAVARQLQELLNSDDKSEEIAYEALQLAQSLVRKKAGAKDAAGATELAYSSALTLLEKKNRVSVASQLLMVLLDVFTELHVEETDDWLTKLEVLHVAHQAALEATKDGMSPVEVIRLQRLQRDWLRRVVHWSSEYGTIRLGHFKVQELLGNQSWALATLLQSHDDSAAAAVDDEDEDDIMDARCDAVAHMALAEQPEAIAKWLATLPAPTAEETKSGHTCPPGVRDALFTRAILCMAAMENLRDATTLAQKYIPLESRDLKTNLIKSYVSKEDGVAPSHLVFATSLLRVCEKDARTGPLFSWLLRSFKKELDKLHKPQIVHSYTTKIGKIYFNIQPPPSMMNMMENMMNMMGGGGGGGGGMPGGINPAMMQAAMAQMQQGGMM
;
A
#
# COMPACT_ATOMS: atom_id res chain seq x y z
N MET A 1 5.80 -55.75 35.28
CA MET A 1 6.55 -54.47 35.25
C MET A 1 5.70 -53.39 35.91
N SER A 2 6.22 -52.67 36.91
CA SER A 2 5.49 -51.57 37.58
C SER A 2 5.28 -50.38 36.64
N ALA A 3 4.09 -49.77 36.66
CA ALA A 3 3.75 -48.58 35.86
C ALA A 3 4.73 -47.40 36.06
N ALA A 4 5.36 -47.31 37.24
CA ALA A 4 6.38 -46.30 37.54
C ALA A 4 7.67 -46.51 36.72
N ALA A 5 8.07 -47.76 36.46
CA ALA A 5 9.25 -48.09 35.67
C ALA A 5 9.05 -47.76 34.17
N ALA A 6 7.83 -47.97 33.65
CA ALA A 6 7.48 -47.62 32.27
C ALA A 6 7.47 -46.08 32.05
N ARG A 7 6.96 -45.31 33.03
CA ARG A 7 6.98 -43.83 32.97
C ARG A 7 8.41 -43.27 33.02
N ARG A 8 9.29 -43.80 33.88
CA ARG A 8 10.71 -43.41 33.92
C ARG A 8 11.44 -43.73 32.62
N ARG A 9 11.19 -44.89 32.01
CA ARG A 9 11.76 -45.24 30.68
C ARG A 9 11.29 -44.28 29.59
N LYS A 10 10.00 -43.92 29.56
CA LYS A 10 9.46 -42.95 28.58
C LYS A 10 10.05 -41.54 28.77
N GLN A 11 10.25 -41.09 30.01
CA GLN A 11 10.91 -39.82 30.29
C GLN A 11 12.40 -39.83 29.90
N LEU A 12 13.13 -40.90 30.19
CA LEU A 12 14.54 -41.02 29.81
C LEU A 12 14.74 -41.12 28.31
N ALA A 13 13.86 -41.82 27.58
CA ALA A 13 13.85 -41.85 26.12
C ALA A 13 13.63 -40.44 25.54
N LYS A 14 12.61 -39.72 26.03
CA LYS A 14 12.34 -38.34 25.61
C LYS A 14 13.50 -37.38 25.92
N LYS A 15 14.22 -37.60 27.03
CA LYS A 15 15.40 -36.81 27.40
C LYS A 15 16.63 -37.13 26.53
N LYS A 16 16.80 -38.39 26.13
CA LYS A 16 17.84 -38.81 25.17
C LYS A 16 17.56 -38.30 23.76
N GLU A 17 16.31 -38.35 23.30
CA GLU A 17 15.87 -37.75 22.03
C GLU A 17 16.10 -36.24 22.03
N ALA A 18 15.76 -35.54 23.12
CA ALA A 18 16.03 -34.11 23.25
C ALA A 18 17.53 -33.78 23.20
N ALA A 19 18.39 -34.60 23.83
CA ALA A 19 19.83 -34.42 23.80
C ALA A 19 20.45 -34.70 22.41
N ALA A 20 19.99 -35.74 21.72
CA ALA A 20 20.42 -36.04 20.35
C ALA A 20 19.98 -34.94 19.38
N ASN A 21 18.73 -34.47 19.49
CA ASN A 21 18.20 -33.36 18.68
C ASN A 21 18.91 -32.03 18.92
N SER A 22 19.55 -31.85 20.09
CA SER A 22 20.37 -30.68 20.39
C SER A 22 21.74 -30.76 19.71
N GLN A 23 22.39 -31.93 19.71
CA GLN A 23 23.68 -32.11 19.05
C GLN A 23 23.58 -32.02 17.53
N GLU A 24 22.49 -32.55 16.95
CA GLU A 24 22.24 -32.44 15.52
C GLU A 24 21.86 -31.00 15.11
N ALA A 25 21.14 -30.26 15.98
CA ALA A 25 20.89 -28.83 15.76
C ALA A 25 22.21 -28.04 15.67
N ASP A 26 23.16 -28.36 16.55
CA ASP A 26 24.47 -27.71 16.58
C ASP A 26 25.30 -28.04 15.33
N ALA A 27 25.19 -29.26 14.79
CA ALA A 27 25.87 -29.63 13.55
C ALA A 27 25.33 -28.84 12.34
N VAL A 28 24.01 -28.74 12.20
CA VAL A 28 23.37 -27.96 11.11
C VAL A 28 23.68 -26.47 11.22
N ALA A 29 23.69 -25.92 12.45
CA ALA A 29 24.06 -24.53 12.68
C ALA A 29 25.52 -24.23 12.29
N ARG A 30 26.45 -25.16 12.56
CA ARG A 30 27.84 -25.05 12.12
C ARG A 30 27.98 -25.09 10.60
N GLN A 31 27.30 -26.03 9.95
CA GLN A 31 27.30 -26.11 8.48
C GLN A 31 26.77 -24.81 7.86
N LEU A 32 25.68 -24.25 8.39
CA LEU A 32 25.18 -22.95 7.94
C LEU A 32 26.25 -21.84 8.10
N GLN A 33 26.92 -21.76 9.26
CA GLN A 33 27.98 -20.78 9.48
C GLN A 33 29.16 -20.96 8.52
N GLU A 34 29.54 -22.20 8.19
CA GLU A 34 30.59 -22.49 7.22
C GLU A 34 30.20 -22.01 5.81
N LEU A 35 28.97 -22.29 5.36
CA LEU A 35 28.47 -21.83 4.05
C LEU A 35 28.36 -20.29 3.98
N LEU A 36 27.88 -19.66 5.05
CA LEU A 36 27.76 -18.20 5.12
C LEU A 36 29.12 -17.49 5.17
N ASN A 37 30.13 -18.11 5.78
CA ASN A 37 31.49 -17.57 5.89
C ASN A 37 32.43 -17.98 4.76
N SER A 38 32.01 -18.90 3.87
CA SER A 38 32.82 -19.26 2.71
C SER A 38 33.02 -18.04 1.79
N ASP A 39 34.14 -17.98 1.07
CA ASP A 39 34.36 -16.93 0.07
C ASP A 39 33.65 -17.24 -1.26
N ASP A 40 33.13 -18.46 -1.41
CA ASP A 40 32.41 -18.87 -2.61
C ASP A 40 31.03 -18.22 -2.67
N LYS A 41 30.80 -17.44 -3.72
CA LYS A 41 29.57 -16.70 -3.98
C LYS A 41 28.62 -17.46 -4.92
N SER A 42 28.90 -18.71 -5.26
CA SER A 42 28.06 -19.56 -6.10
C SER A 42 26.60 -19.57 -5.66
N GLU A 43 25.70 -19.71 -6.63
CA GLU A 43 24.27 -19.65 -6.37
C GLU A 43 23.80 -20.89 -5.60
N GLU A 44 24.44 -22.04 -5.88
CA GLU A 44 24.23 -23.32 -5.21
C GLU A 44 24.48 -23.22 -3.70
N ILE A 45 25.62 -22.63 -3.30
CA ILE A 45 25.95 -22.45 -1.88
C ILE A 45 24.98 -21.49 -1.20
N ALA A 46 24.55 -20.43 -1.89
CA ALA A 46 23.59 -19.49 -1.34
C ALA A 46 22.22 -20.15 -1.12
N TYR A 47 21.77 -20.99 -2.06
CA TYR A 47 20.54 -21.77 -1.88
C TYR A 47 20.66 -22.80 -0.76
N GLU A 48 21.78 -23.51 -0.66
CA GLU A 48 22.00 -24.45 0.46
C GLU A 48 21.95 -23.73 1.80
N ALA A 49 22.66 -22.59 1.92
CA ALA A 49 22.62 -21.75 3.12
C ALA A 49 21.19 -21.28 3.43
N LEU A 50 20.40 -20.88 2.43
CA LEU A 50 19.00 -20.52 2.60
C LEU A 50 18.18 -21.67 3.18
N GLN A 51 18.28 -22.87 2.62
CA GLN A 51 17.50 -24.03 3.08
C GLN A 51 17.83 -24.39 4.54
N LEU A 52 19.11 -24.39 4.90
CA LEU A 52 19.55 -24.64 6.28
C LEU A 52 19.06 -23.53 7.23
N ALA A 53 19.18 -22.26 6.82
CA ALA A 53 18.69 -21.13 7.61
C ALA A 53 17.17 -21.21 7.84
N GLN A 54 16.37 -21.44 6.79
CA GLN A 54 14.93 -21.57 6.91
C GLN A 54 14.54 -22.71 7.87
N SER A 55 15.17 -23.88 7.74
CA SER A 55 14.92 -25.03 8.62
C SER A 55 15.20 -24.69 10.09
N LEU A 56 16.35 -24.07 10.38
CA LEU A 56 16.74 -23.68 11.74
C LEU A 56 15.83 -22.57 12.31
N VAL A 57 15.46 -21.58 11.50
CA VAL A 57 14.53 -20.51 11.90
C VAL A 57 13.18 -21.10 12.26
N ARG A 58 12.62 -21.98 11.43
CA ARG A 58 11.33 -22.64 11.71
C ARG A 58 11.41 -23.56 12.93
N LYS A 59 12.53 -24.26 13.14
CA LYS A 59 12.76 -25.06 14.35
C LYS A 59 12.75 -24.18 15.61
N LYS A 60 13.40 -23.02 15.58
CA LYS A 60 13.42 -22.05 16.70
C LYS A 60 12.04 -21.42 16.92
N ALA A 61 11.35 -21.04 15.85
CA ALA A 61 9.99 -20.51 15.93
C ALA A 61 9.02 -21.53 16.54
N GLY A 62 9.08 -22.80 16.11
CA GLY A 62 8.29 -23.89 16.70
C GLY A 62 8.62 -24.16 18.17
N ALA A 63 9.84 -23.84 18.61
CA ALA A 63 10.24 -23.87 20.02
C ALA A 63 9.83 -22.60 20.80
N LYS A 64 9.14 -21.65 20.16
CA LYS A 64 8.77 -20.32 20.67
C LYS A 64 9.97 -19.47 21.08
N ASP A 65 11.15 -19.75 20.51
CA ASP A 65 12.35 -18.94 20.67
C ASP A 65 12.32 -17.78 19.66
N ALA A 66 11.50 -16.76 19.95
CA ALA A 66 11.32 -15.63 19.04
C ALA A 66 12.64 -14.90 18.76
N ALA A 67 13.38 -14.55 19.82
CA ALA A 67 14.66 -13.84 19.70
C ALA A 67 15.68 -14.63 18.87
N GLY A 68 15.82 -15.93 19.13
CA GLY A 68 16.74 -16.76 18.35
C GLY A 68 16.31 -16.96 16.91
N ALA A 69 15.01 -17.10 16.63
CA ALA A 69 14.50 -17.28 15.28
C ALA A 69 14.68 -16.02 14.43
N THR A 70 14.34 -14.86 14.98
CA THR A 70 14.44 -13.58 14.28
C THR A 70 15.89 -13.15 14.08
N GLU A 71 16.75 -13.31 15.09
CA GLU A 71 18.18 -12.97 14.97
C GLU A 71 18.90 -13.86 13.95
N LEU A 72 18.55 -15.16 13.91
CA LEU A 72 19.11 -16.07 12.90
C LEU A 72 18.66 -15.70 11.49
N ALA A 73 17.37 -15.40 11.29
CA ALA A 73 16.85 -14.97 10.00
C ALA A 73 17.48 -13.65 9.54
N TYR A 74 17.56 -12.66 10.44
CA TYR A 74 18.21 -11.36 10.21
C TYR A 74 19.68 -11.51 9.79
N SER A 75 20.50 -12.14 10.64
CA SER A 75 21.95 -12.25 10.42
C SER A 75 22.29 -13.07 9.17
N SER A 76 21.53 -14.14 8.89
CA SER A 76 21.71 -14.95 7.69
C SER A 76 21.32 -14.17 6.43
N ALA A 77 20.18 -13.44 6.44
CA ALA A 77 19.75 -12.63 5.32
C ALA A 77 20.75 -11.50 5.03
N LEU A 78 21.22 -10.82 6.08
CA LEU A 78 22.23 -9.77 5.96
C LEU A 78 23.53 -10.32 5.36
N THR A 79 23.99 -11.49 5.80
CA THR A 79 25.21 -12.11 5.26
C THR A 79 25.06 -12.50 3.78
N LEU A 80 23.90 -13.02 3.38
CA LEU A 80 23.59 -13.34 1.98
C LEU A 80 23.57 -12.08 1.10
N LEU A 81 23.11 -10.95 1.63
CA LEU A 81 23.14 -9.66 0.94
C LEU A 81 24.57 -9.12 0.85
N GLU A 82 25.24 -8.91 1.98
CA GLU A 82 26.52 -8.19 2.03
C GLU A 82 27.71 -8.97 1.49
N LYS A 83 27.80 -10.27 1.80
CA LYS A 83 28.97 -11.07 1.41
C LYS A 83 28.79 -11.75 0.06
N LYS A 84 27.58 -12.24 -0.21
CA LYS A 84 27.28 -13.08 -1.39
C LYS A 84 26.61 -12.31 -2.52
N ASN A 85 26.05 -11.12 -2.28
CA ASN A 85 25.24 -10.36 -3.23
C ASN A 85 24.06 -11.16 -3.82
N ARG A 86 23.46 -12.06 -3.03
CA ARG A 86 22.39 -12.96 -3.50
C ARG A 86 21.02 -12.42 -3.09
N VAL A 87 20.57 -11.40 -3.82
CA VAL A 87 19.33 -10.66 -3.57
C VAL A 87 18.10 -11.58 -3.54
N SER A 88 17.85 -12.33 -4.62
CA SER A 88 16.68 -13.24 -4.74
C SER A 88 16.59 -14.25 -3.59
N VAL A 89 17.74 -14.84 -3.22
CA VAL A 89 17.84 -15.83 -2.14
C VAL A 89 17.57 -15.17 -0.78
N ALA A 90 18.19 -14.01 -0.52
CA ALA A 90 17.98 -13.26 0.70
C ALA A 90 16.52 -12.80 0.86
N SER A 91 15.85 -12.35 -0.21
CA SER A 91 14.44 -11.92 -0.17
C SER A 91 13.50 -13.01 0.35
N GLN A 92 13.79 -14.29 0.08
CA GLN A 92 13.00 -15.39 0.65
C GLN A 92 13.15 -15.49 2.16
N LEU A 93 14.36 -15.27 2.69
CA LEU A 93 14.61 -15.30 4.13
C LEU A 93 14.06 -14.05 4.83
N LEU A 94 14.06 -12.90 4.15
CA LEU A 94 13.40 -11.67 4.60
C LEU A 94 11.89 -11.88 4.81
N MET A 95 11.24 -12.65 3.93
CA MET A 95 9.82 -13.00 4.09
C MET A 95 9.60 -13.95 5.26
N VAL A 96 10.50 -14.92 5.47
CA VAL A 96 10.45 -15.81 6.63
C VAL A 96 10.65 -15.05 7.94
N LEU A 97 11.52 -14.04 7.99
CA LEU A 97 11.68 -13.17 9.15
C LEU A 97 10.34 -12.51 9.54
N LEU A 98 9.60 -11.97 8.56
CA LEU A 98 8.29 -11.35 8.82
C LEU A 98 7.21 -12.37 9.20
N ASP A 99 7.25 -13.58 8.64
CA ASP A 99 6.35 -14.65 9.10
C ASP A 99 6.58 -14.95 10.58
N VAL A 100 7.84 -15.00 11.03
CA VAL A 100 8.18 -15.20 12.44
C VAL A 100 7.72 -14.03 13.29
N PHE A 101 7.83 -12.79 12.80
CA PHE A 101 7.31 -11.62 13.50
C PHE A 101 5.80 -11.74 13.76
N THR A 102 5.03 -12.11 12.75
CA THR A 102 3.57 -12.27 12.88
C THR A 102 3.21 -13.49 13.74
N GLU A 103 3.86 -14.63 13.53
CA GLU A 103 3.56 -15.89 14.24
C GLU A 103 3.84 -15.79 15.74
N LEU A 104 4.92 -15.10 16.11
CA LEU A 104 5.37 -14.99 17.49
C LEU A 104 5.07 -13.63 18.12
N HIS A 105 4.29 -12.78 17.43
CA HIS A 105 3.87 -11.45 17.89
C HIS A 105 5.05 -10.60 18.35
N VAL A 106 6.09 -10.53 17.54
CA VAL A 106 7.29 -9.74 17.84
C VAL A 106 6.92 -8.26 17.82
N GLU A 107 7.11 -7.59 18.96
CA GLU A 107 6.82 -6.17 19.13
C GLU A 107 7.72 -5.29 18.24
N GLU A 108 7.16 -4.20 17.74
CA GLU A 108 7.93 -3.14 17.12
C GLU A 108 8.83 -2.46 18.15
N THR A 109 10.13 -2.45 17.88
CA THR A 109 11.13 -1.76 18.71
C THR A 109 12.09 -0.98 17.82
N ASP A 110 12.74 0.05 18.38
CA ASP A 110 13.74 0.84 17.66
C ASP A 110 14.90 -0.02 17.12
N ASP A 111 15.28 -1.08 17.84
CA ASP A 111 16.28 -2.05 17.38
C ASP A 111 15.81 -2.75 16.10
N TRP A 112 14.58 -3.27 16.09
CA TRP A 112 14.02 -3.92 14.90
C TRP A 112 13.85 -2.95 13.73
N LEU A 113 13.38 -1.73 13.98
CA LEU A 113 13.27 -0.69 12.95
C LEU A 113 14.63 -0.37 12.33
N THR A 114 15.69 -0.32 13.15
CA THR A 114 17.07 -0.11 12.68
C THR A 114 17.59 -1.31 11.89
N LYS A 115 17.37 -2.53 12.38
CA LYS A 115 17.75 -3.77 11.67
C LYS A 115 17.07 -3.89 10.30
N LEU A 116 15.79 -3.54 10.21
CA LEU A 116 15.04 -3.57 8.95
C LEU A 116 15.55 -2.52 7.95
N GLU A 117 15.94 -1.33 8.40
CA GLU A 117 16.62 -0.34 7.56
C GLU A 117 17.97 -0.86 7.06
N VAL A 118 18.77 -1.50 7.93
CA VAL A 118 20.05 -2.11 7.53
C VAL A 118 19.84 -3.17 6.45
N LEU A 119 18.82 -4.04 6.59
CA LEU A 119 18.47 -5.02 5.56
C LEU A 119 18.05 -4.36 4.24
N HIS A 120 17.29 -3.27 4.31
CA HIS A 120 16.90 -2.52 3.12
C HIS A 120 18.11 -1.93 2.38
N VAL A 121 19.02 -1.28 3.11
CA VAL A 121 20.24 -0.70 2.54
C VAL A 121 21.14 -1.80 1.96
N ALA A 122 21.32 -2.92 2.67
CA ALA A 122 22.09 -4.05 2.19
C ALA A 122 21.46 -4.68 0.93
N HIS A 123 20.12 -4.74 0.84
CA HIS A 123 19.42 -5.21 -0.35
C HIS A 123 19.68 -4.29 -1.55
N GLN A 124 19.57 -2.98 -1.37
CA GLN A 124 19.86 -2.01 -2.43
C GLN A 124 21.31 -2.11 -2.91
N ALA A 125 22.26 -2.21 -1.98
CA ALA A 125 23.68 -2.35 -2.31
C ALA A 125 23.99 -3.66 -3.06
N ALA A 126 23.42 -4.78 -2.62
CA ALA A 126 23.59 -6.08 -3.27
C ALA A 126 23.00 -6.12 -4.69
N LEU A 127 21.83 -5.49 -4.88
CA LEU A 127 21.19 -5.37 -6.19
C LEU A 127 22.02 -4.48 -7.12
N GLU A 128 22.45 -3.31 -6.64
CA GLU A 128 23.32 -2.41 -7.40
C GLU A 128 24.63 -3.09 -7.83
N ALA A 129 25.23 -3.90 -6.96
CA ALA A 129 26.46 -4.62 -7.26
C ALA A 129 26.30 -5.74 -8.31
N THR A 130 25.07 -6.18 -8.60
CA THR A 130 24.81 -7.33 -9.48
C THR A 130 23.94 -7.00 -10.69
N LYS A 131 23.34 -5.80 -10.74
CA LYS A 131 22.41 -5.39 -11.79
C LYS A 131 22.99 -5.47 -13.21
N ASP A 132 24.29 -5.18 -13.38
CA ASP A 132 24.93 -5.15 -14.70
C ASP A 132 25.04 -6.55 -15.34
N GLY A 133 24.95 -7.60 -14.52
CA GLY A 133 24.91 -8.99 -14.96
C GLY A 133 23.50 -9.57 -15.12
N MET A 134 22.45 -8.77 -14.87
CA MET A 134 21.05 -9.21 -14.88
C MET A 134 20.27 -8.61 -16.06
N SER A 135 19.20 -9.30 -16.47
CA SER A 135 18.24 -8.69 -17.39
C SER A 135 17.43 -7.58 -16.69
N PRO A 136 16.97 -6.55 -17.41
CA PRO A 136 16.11 -5.51 -16.81
C PRO A 136 14.86 -6.07 -16.14
N VAL A 137 14.26 -7.11 -16.72
CA VAL A 137 13.10 -7.82 -16.17
C VAL A 137 13.41 -8.41 -14.79
N GLU A 138 14.60 -9.01 -14.61
CA GLU A 138 15.01 -9.57 -13.33
C GLU A 138 15.23 -8.47 -12.28
N VAL A 139 15.86 -7.35 -12.67
CA VAL A 139 16.04 -6.19 -11.77
C VAL A 139 14.67 -5.65 -11.31
N ILE A 140 13.72 -5.49 -12.24
CA ILE A 140 12.34 -5.06 -11.92
C ILE A 140 11.68 -6.05 -10.96
N ARG A 141 11.79 -7.36 -11.22
CA ARG A 141 11.24 -8.42 -10.35
C ARG A 141 11.79 -8.31 -8.93
N LEU A 142 13.10 -8.12 -8.76
CA LEU A 142 13.75 -7.98 -7.45
C LEU A 142 13.32 -6.68 -6.73
N GLN A 143 13.15 -5.57 -7.46
CA GLN A 143 12.63 -4.33 -6.90
C GLN A 143 11.16 -4.46 -6.45
N ARG A 144 10.33 -5.22 -7.19
CA ARG A 144 8.96 -5.58 -6.78
C ARG A 144 8.95 -6.41 -5.50
N LEU A 145 9.82 -7.42 -5.40
CA LEU A 145 9.96 -8.23 -4.18
C LEU A 145 10.33 -7.37 -2.96
N GLN A 146 11.27 -6.43 -3.12
CA GLN A 146 11.65 -5.52 -2.04
C GLN A 146 10.51 -4.61 -1.61
N ARG A 147 9.73 -4.08 -2.56
CA ARG A 147 8.52 -3.29 -2.27
C ARG A 147 7.50 -4.12 -1.49
N ASP A 148 7.24 -5.35 -1.93
CA ASP A 148 6.23 -6.20 -1.31
C ASP A 148 6.67 -6.67 0.09
N TRP A 149 7.97 -6.91 0.30
CA TRP A 149 8.52 -7.10 1.64
C TRP A 149 8.29 -5.88 2.53
N LEU A 150 8.64 -4.66 2.07
CA LEU A 150 8.40 -3.42 2.82
C LEU A 150 6.91 -3.18 3.14
N ARG A 151 5.98 -3.52 2.24
CA ARG A 151 4.54 -3.49 2.53
C ARG A 151 4.18 -4.40 3.71
N ARG A 152 4.76 -5.60 3.78
CA ARG A 152 4.58 -6.49 4.93
C ARG A 152 5.24 -5.94 6.20
N VAL A 153 6.39 -5.26 6.09
CA VAL A 153 7.00 -4.57 7.23
C VAL A 153 6.08 -3.47 7.75
N VAL A 154 5.50 -2.64 6.87
CA VAL A 154 4.51 -1.61 7.26
C VAL A 154 3.32 -2.25 7.95
N HIS A 155 2.79 -3.35 7.41
CA HIS A 155 1.68 -4.06 8.03
C HIS A 155 2.04 -4.59 9.43
N TRP A 156 3.19 -5.26 9.59
CA TRP A 156 3.68 -5.68 10.90
C TRP A 156 3.80 -4.51 11.88
N SER A 157 4.41 -3.40 11.43
CA SER A 157 4.58 -2.19 12.24
C SER A 157 3.23 -1.58 12.68
N SER A 158 2.19 -1.72 11.85
CA SER A 158 0.83 -1.26 12.16
C SER A 158 0.09 -2.15 13.16
N GLU A 159 0.38 -3.45 13.17
CA GLU A 159 -0.28 -4.42 14.06
C GLU A 159 0.41 -4.54 15.42
N TYR A 160 1.75 -4.53 15.42
CA TYR A 160 2.58 -4.79 16.60
C TYR A 160 3.35 -3.55 17.07
N GLY A 161 3.10 -2.39 16.47
CA GLY A 161 3.68 -1.11 16.85
C GLY A 161 2.69 -0.14 17.47
N THR A 162 3.19 1.07 17.72
CA THR A 162 2.40 2.12 18.42
C THR A 162 1.60 3.00 17.45
N ILE A 163 1.97 3.00 16.17
CA ILE A 163 1.36 3.82 15.13
C ILE A 163 0.40 2.97 14.32
N ARG A 164 -0.90 3.31 14.37
CA ARG A 164 -1.99 2.54 13.73
C ARG A 164 -1.79 2.26 12.24
N LEU A 165 -1.11 3.15 11.53
CA LEU A 165 -0.87 3.01 10.09
C LEU A 165 0.55 2.54 9.79
N GLY A 166 1.30 2.08 10.78
CA GLY A 166 2.69 1.67 10.65
C GLY A 166 3.68 2.81 10.89
N HIS A 167 4.89 2.42 11.27
CA HIS A 167 5.91 3.36 11.73
C HIS A 167 6.41 4.29 10.62
N PHE A 168 6.59 5.59 10.91
CA PHE A 168 6.99 6.62 9.96
C PHE A 168 8.23 6.25 9.14
N LYS A 169 9.25 5.72 9.82
CA LYS A 169 10.49 5.27 9.17
C LYS A 169 10.25 4.17 8.11
N VAL A 170 9.41 3.18 8.41
CA VAL A 170 9.11 2.10 7.45
C VAL A 170 8.25 2.62 6.31
N GLN A 171 7.32 3.54 6.60
CA GLN A 171 6.55 4.25 5.58
C GLN A 171 7.46 5.01 4.60
N GLU A 172 8.48 5.70 5.12
CA GLU A 172 9.47 6.39 4.30
C GLU A 172 10.26 5.41 3.40
N LEU A 173 10.74 4.30 3.95
CA LEU A 173 11.43 3.27 3.17
C LEU A 173 10.55 2.73 2.03
N LEU A 174 9.29 2.41 2.31
CA LEU A 174 8.34 1.93 1.30
C LEU A 174 8.00 2.99 0.26
N GLY A 175 7.85 4.25 0.68
CA GLY A 175 7.63 5.38 -0.22
C GLY A 175 8.78 5.53 -1.22
N ASN A 176 10.02 5.58 -0.71
CA ASN A 176 11.24 5.67 -1.52
C ASN A 176 11.37 4.50 -2.49
N GLN A 177 11.15 3.28 -2.00
CA GLN A 177 11.22 2.07 -2.82
C GLN A 177 10.17 2.07 -3.95
N SER A 178 8.94 2.50 -3.64
CA SER A 178 7.86 2.56 -4.62
C SER A 178 8.13 3.62 -5.71
N TRP A 179 8.70 4.76 -5.33
CA TRP A 179 9.11 5.79 -6.30
C TRP A 179 10.24 5.32 -7.20
N ALA A 180 11.25 4.66 -6.63
CA ALA A 180 12.37 4.09 -7.37
C ALA A 180 11.88 3.03 -8.38
N LEU A 181 10.98 2.13 -7.96
CA LEU A 181 10.37 1.14 -8.85
C LEU A 181 9.58 1.80 -9.99
N ALA A 182 8.76 2.82 -9.69
CA ALA A 182 8.01 3.54 -10.72
C ALA A 182 8.92 4.19 -11.77
N THR A 183 10.05 4.75 -11.32
CA THR A 183 11.06 5.36 -12.21
C THR A 183 11.73 4.30 -13.09
N LEU A 184 12.05 3.14 -12.51
CA LEU A 184 12.63 2.02 -13.25
C LEU A 184 11.66 1.47 -14.31
N LEU A 185 10.40 1.26 -13.95
CA LEU A 185 9.36 0.80 -14.88
C LEU A 185 9.21 1.76 -16.06
N GLN A 186 9.11 3.07 -15.81
CA GLN A 186 9.05 4.09 -16.86
C GLN A 186 10.26 4.01 -17.80
N SER A 187 11.47 3.89 -17.25
CA SER A 187 12.69 3.86 -18.07
C SER A 187 12.79 2.60 -18.95
N HIS A 188 12.20 1.50 -18.49
CA HIS A 188 12.14 0.25 -19.26
C HIS A 188 11.17 0.38 -20.42
N ASP A 189 9.99 0.94 -20.17
CA ASP A 189 8.95 1.18 -21.17
C ASP A 189 9.44 2.10 -22.30
N ASP A 190 10.08 3.22 -21.95
CA ASP A 190 10.66 4.16 -22.94
C ASP A 190 11.72 3.52 -23.85
N SER A 191 12.38 2.44 -23.38
CA SER A 191 13.43 1.73 -24.13
C SER A 191 12.90 0.59 -25.00
N ALA A 192 11.74 0.03 -24.65
CA ALA A 192 11.05 -1.00 -25.39
C ALA A 192 10.14 -0.32 -26.43
N ALA A 193 10.70 0.09 -27.57
CA ALA A 193 10.00 0.79 -28.65
C ALA A 193 8.84 0.01 -29.34
N ALA A 194 8.28 -1.01 -28.71
CA ALA A 194 7.15 -1.80 -29.17
C ALA A 194 5.96 -1.56 -28.22
N ALA A 195 4.85 -1.07 -28.78
CA ALA A 195 3.52 -0.90 -28.19
C ALA A 195 3.44 -1.11 -26.67
N VAL A 196 3.39 0.00 -25.93
CA VAL A 196 3.08 0.06 -24.50
C VAL A 196 1.88 -0.85 -24.23
N ASP A 197 2.09 -1.88 -23.40
CA ASP A 197 0.99 -2.69 -22.87
C ASP A 197 0.30 -1.85 -21.80
N ASP A 198 -1.03 -1.69 -21.87
CA ASP A 198 -1.80 -0.88 -20.92
C ASP A 198 -1.55 -1.32 -19.45
N GLU A 199 -1.11 -2.57 -19.25
CA GLU A 199 -0.73 -3.12 -17.94
C GLU A 199 0.51 -2.44 -17.31
N ASP A 200 1.48 -1.98 -18.11
CA ASP A 200 2.71 -1.37 -17.59
C ASP A 200 2.48 0.08 -17.11
N GLU A 201 1.60 0.85 -17.77
CA GLU A 201 1.21 2.19 -17.33
C GLU A 201 0.48 2.16 -15.98
N ASP A 202 -0.42 1.18 -15.80
CA ASP A 202 -1.15 0.97 -14.56
C ASP A 202 -0.21 0.60 -13.40
N ASP A 203 0.80 -0.24 -13.64
CA ASP A 203 1.82 -0.61 -12.67
C ASP A 203 2.71 0.59 -12.25
N ILE A 204 3.08 1.45 -13.21
CA ILE A 204 3.81 2.70 -12.94
C ILE A 204 2.96 3.62 -12.05
N MET A 205 1.69 3.83 -12.42
CA MET A 205 0.80 4.71 -11.68
C MET A 205 0.46 4.18 -10.30
N ASP A 206 0.32 2.87 -10.13
CA ASP A 206 0.20 2.20 -8.83
C ASP A 206 1.40 2.48 -7.95
N ALA A 207 2.62 2.26 -8.46
CA ALA A 207 3.84 2.50 -7.71
C ALA A 207 4.02 3.98 -7.33
N ARG A 208 3.68 4.93 -8.21
CA ARG A 208 3.71 6.38 -7.90
C ARG A 208 2.66 6.77 -6.85
N CYS A 209 1.45 6.24 -6.96
CA CYS A 209 0.36 6.50 -6.02
C CYS A 209 0.69 5.99 -4.62
N ASP A 210 1.27 4.79 -4.53
CA ASP A 210 1.76 4.21 -3.29
C ASP A 210 2.90 5.03 -2.70
N ALA A 211 3.87 5.44 -3.53
CA ALA A 211 4.99 6.24 -3.09
C ALA A 211 4.56 7.53 -2.36
N VAL A 212 3.67 8.32 -2.99
CA VAL A 212 3.22 9.58 -2.39
C VAL A 212 2.30 9.38 -1.19
N ALA A 213 1.51 8.30 -1.16
CA ALA A 213 0.67 7.97 -0.01
C ALA A 213 1.54 7.55 1.19
N HIS A 214 2.54 6.71 0.99
CA HIS A 214 3.44 6.27 2.05
C HIS A 214 4.33 7.42 2.55
N MET A 215 4.81 8.31 1.68
CA MET A 215 5.52 9.52 2.14
C MET A 215 4.62 10.52 2.87
N ALA A 216 3.33 10.58 2.52
CA ALA A 216 2.36 11.39 3.26
C ALA A 216 2.15 10.82 4.67
N LEU A 217 2.07 9.49 4.79
CA LEU A 217 2.00 8.79 6.07
C LEU A 217 3.30 8.89 6.87
N ALA A 218 4.44 9.05 6.21
CA ALA A 218 5.74 9.26 6.84
C ALA A 218 6.00 10.71 7.30
N GLU A 219 5.04 11.63 7.09
CA GLU A 219 5.19 13.08 7.39
C GLU A 219 6.35 13.74 6.60
N GLN A 220 6.54 13.37 5.33
CA GLN A 220 7.63 13.86 4.48
C GLN A 220 7.14 14.71 3.28
N PRO A 221 6.50 15.87 3.50
CA PRO A 221 5.95 16.70 2.43
C PRO A 221 7.04 17.26 1.49
N GLU A 222 8.25 17.52 1.99
CA GLU A 222 9.38 18.01 1.19
C GLU A 222 9.85 16.98 0.16
N ALA A 223 9.90 15.70 0.55
CA ALA A 223 10.29 14.62 -0.34
C ALA A 223 9.26 14.44 -1.47
N ILE A 224 7.96 14.50 -1.14
CA ILE A 224 6.89 14.49 -2.15
C ILE A 224 7.06 15.67 -3.11
N ALA A 225 7.27 16.89 -2.61
CA ALA A 225 7.46 18.06 -3.45
C ALA A 225 8.68 17.90 -4.39
N LYS A 226 9.78 17.33 -3.89
CA LYS A 226 10.98 17.03 -4.70
C LYS A 226 10.67 16.06 -5.84
N TRP A 227 9.89 15.01 -5.58
CA TRP A 227 9.44 14.05 -6.60
C TRP A 227 8.49 14.66 -7.62
N LEU A 228 7.53 15.46 -7.18
CA LEU A 228 6.61 16.15 -8.07
C LEU A 228 7.35 17.12 -9.00
N ALA A 229 8.45 17.71 -8.55
CA ALA A 229 9.30 18.58 -9.37
C ALA A 229 10.07 17.84 -10.48
N THR A 230 10.27 16.52 -10.37
CA THR A 230 10.93 15.73 -11.44
C THR A 230 9.97 15.27 -12.53
N LEU A 231 8.66 15.42 -12.32
CA LEU A 231 7.63 15.03 -13.29
C LEU A 231 7.38 16.16 -14.30
N PRO A 232 6.97 15.81 -15.55
CA PRO A 232 6.62 16.80 -16.55
C PRO A 232 5.46 17.68 -16.07
N ALA A 233 5.47 18.93 -16.54
CA ALA A 233 4.33 19.82 -16.33
C ALA A 233 3.10 19.30 -17.11
N PRO A 234 1.87 19.49 -16.59
CA PRO A 234 0.65 19.18 -17.32
C PRO A 234 0.63 19.85 -18.69
N THR A 235 0.19 19.10 -19.69
CA THR A 235 -0.02 19.59 -21.05
C THR A 235 -1.22 20.54 -21.13
N ALA A 236 -1.32 21.30 -22.22
CA ALA A 236 -2.47 22.17 -22.45
C ALA A 236 -3.80 21.39 -22.52
N GLU A 237 -3.78 20.14 -22.98
CA GLU A 237 -4.96 19.28 -23.04
C GLU A 237 -5.41 18.79 -21.66
N GLU A 238 -4.46 18.34 -20.83
CA GLU A 238 -4.72 17.86 -19.45
C GLU A 238 -5.17 18.97 -18.50
N THR A 239 -4.90 20.22 -18.86
CA THR A 239 -5.33 21.39 -18.07
C THR A 239 -6.65 21.96 -18.55
N LYS A 240 -7.22 21.42 -19.64
CA LYS A 240 -8.40 22.02 -20.25
C LYS A 240 -9.66 21.75 -19.41
N SER A 241 -10.37 22.77 -18.93
CA SER A 241 -11.61 22.59 -18.15
C SER A 241 -12.62 21.74 -18.93
N GLY A 242 -13.19 20.74 -18.27
CA GLY A 242 -14.12 19.81 -18.90
C GLY A 242 -13.49 18.87 -19.95
N HIS A 243 -12.15 18.80 -20.06
CA HIS A 243 -11.46 17.81 -20.88
C HIS A 243 -11.93 16.37 -20.61
N THR A 244 -11.67 15.46 -21.54
CA THR A 244 -11.92 14.03 -21.38
C THR A 244 -10.68 13.29 -20.89
N CYS A 245 -9.47 13.79 -21.18
CA CYS A 245 -8.24 13.12 -20.76
C CYS A 245 -8.04 13.10 -19.24
N PRO A 246 -7.25 12.16 -18.70
CA PRO A 246 -6.85 12.16 -17.29
C PRO A 246 -6.11 13.44 -16.89
N PRO A 247 -6.07 13.79 -15.61
CA PRO A 247 -5.21 14.88 -15.16
C PRO A 247 -3.73 14.52 -15.32
N GLY A 248 -2.90 15.54 -15.55
CA GLY A 248 -1.45 15.35 -15.60
C GLY A 248 -0.94 14.65 -14.34
N VAL A 249 -0.04 13.68 -14.53
CA VAL A 249 0.47 12.78 -13.46
C VAL A 249 0.91 13.56 -12.21
N ARG A 250 1.60 14.69 -12.43
CA ARG A 250 2.07 15.57 -11.35
C ARG A 250 0.93 16.14 -10.50
N ASP A 251 -0.13 16.64 -11.13
CA ASP A 251 -1.29 17.24 -10.46
C ASP A 251 -2.14 16.17 -9.74
N ALA A 252 -2.24 14.98 -10.35
CA ALA A 252 -2.92 13.83 -9.79
C ALA A 252 -2.28 13.35 -8.49
N LEU A 253 -0.96 13.16 -8.50
CA LEU A 253 -0.18 12.71 -7.34
C LEU A 253 -0.16 13.76 -6.23
N PHE A 254 -0.04 15.05 -6.58
CA PHE A 254 -0.19 16.15 -5.64
C PHE A 254 -1.55 16.10 -4.91
N THR A 255 -2.63 16.00 -5.67
CA THR A 255 -3.99 15.96 -5.11
C THR A 255 -4.17 14.75 -4.19
N ARG A 256 -3.68 13.58 -4.60
CA ARG A 256 -3.71 12.36 -3.80
C ARG A 256 -2.95 12.51 -2.48
N ALA A 257 -1.76 13.09 -2.50
CA ALA A 257 -0.97 13.34 -1.29
C ALA A 257 -1.69 14.29 -0.33
N ILE A 258 -2.24 15.40 -0.83
CA ILE A 258 -3.02 16.36 -0.01
C ILE A 258 -4.24 15.69 0.62
N LEU A 259 -4.99 14.90 -0.15
CA LEU A 259 -6.14 14.15 0.35
C LEU A 259 -5.75 13.13 1.42
N CYS A 260 -4.63 12.43 1.22
CA CYS A 260 -4.11 11.48 2.20
C CYS A 260 -3.77 12.20 3.52
N MET A 261 -2.96 13.26 3.48
CA MET A 261 -2.56 14.03 4.67
C MET A 261 -3.76 14.65 5.38
N ALA A 262 -4.70 15.26 4.64
CA ALA A 262 -5.92 15.82 5.23
C ALA A 262 -6.78 14.74 5.90
N ALA A 263 -6.91 13.55 5.27
CA ALA A 263 -7.62 12.41 5.84
C ALA A 263 -6.93 11.79 7.07
N MET A 264 -5.66 12.12 7.32
CA MET A 264 -4.90 11.75 8.51
C MET A 264 -4.78 12.87 9.54
N GLU A 265 -5.59 13.93 9.40
CA GLU A 265 -5.57 15.06 10.33
C GLU A 265 -4.27 15.87 10.32
N ASN A 266 -3.44 15.68 9.29
CA ASN A 266 -2.16 16.36 9.12
C ASN A 266 -2.28 17.55 8.15
N LEU A 267 -3.02 18.59 8.55
CA LEU A 267 -3.15 19.82 7.76
C LEU A 267 -1.84 20.63 7.70
N ARG A 268 -0.95 20.46 8.69
CA ARG A 268 0.36 21.14 8.73
C ARG A 268 1.18 20.75 7.51
N ASP A 269 1.41 19.46 7.32
CA ASP A 269 2.29 18.97 6.26
C ASP A 269 1.60 19.05 4.89
N ALA A 270 0.27 18.93 4.84
CA ALA A 270 -0.50 19.20 3.63
C ALA A 270 -0.33 20.66 3.18
N THR A 271 -0.33 21.61 4.12
CA THR A 271 -0.09 23.03 3.83
C THR A 271 1.35 23.26 3.37
N THR A 272 2.33 22.62 4.02
CA THR A 272 3.74 22.67 3.59
C THR A 272 3.90 22.16 2.16
N LEU A 273 3.32 20.99 1.84
CA LEU A 273 3.35 20.44 0.49
C LEU A 273 2.70 21.39 -0.52
N ALA A 274 1.54 21.96 -0.21
CA ALA A 274 0.88 22.93 -1.09
C ALA A 274 1.76 24.17 -1.34
N GLN A 275 2.42 24.71 -0.31
CA GLN A 275 3.34 25.85 -0.44
C GLN A 275 4.56 25.53 -1.31
N LYS A 276 5.09 24.30 -1.21
CA LYS A 276 6.23 23.84 -2.03
C LYS A 276 5.83 23.51 -3.46
N TYR A 277 4.58 23.10 -3.67
CA TYR A 277 4.05 22.78 -5.00
C TYR A 277 3.74 24.04 -5.80
N ILE A 278 3.24 25.10 -5.17
CA ILE A 278 2.87 26.38 -5.83
C ILE A 278 3.99 26.91 -6.76
N PRO A 279 5.28 26.96 -6.37
CA PRO A 279 6.37 27.37 -7.26
C PRO A 279 6.64 26.45 -8.45
N LEU A 280 6.20 25.18 -8.41
CA LEU A 280 6.32 24.24 -9.54
C LEU A 280 5.26 24.47 -10.61
N GLU A 281 4.26 25.30 -10.28
CA GLU A 281 3.23 25.72 -11.22
C GLU A 281 3.82 26.72 -12.22
N SER A 282 3.95 26.28 -13.46
CA SER A 282 4.46 27.12 -14.56
C SER A 282 3.41 28.09 -15.08
N ARG A 283 2.12 27.89 -14.75
CA ARG A 283 1.05 28.81 -15.07
C ARG A 283 1.15 30.06 -14.20
N ASP A 284 0.95 31.24 -14.80
CA ASP A 284 0.89 32.50 -14.05
C ASP A 284 -0.30 32.50 -13.06
N LEU A 285 0.04 32.26 -11.80
CA LEU A 285 -0.89 32.16 -10.67
C LEU A 285 -1.69 33.45 -10.44
N LYS A 286 -1.13 34.62 -10.78
CA LYS A 286 -1.74 35.92 -10.48
C LYS A 286 -2.70 36.37 -11.58
N THR A 287 -2.37 36.10 -12.84
CA THR A 287 -3.10 36.67 -13.98
C THR A 287 -3.93 35.65 -14.75
N ASN A 288 -3.41 34.42 -14.93
CA ASN A 288 -4.08 33.39 -15.72
C ASN A 288 -4.95 32.46 -14.85
N LEU A 289 -4.53 32.16 -13.63
CA LEU A 289 -5.28 31.29 -12.71
C LEU A 289 -6.61 31.89 -12.27
N ILE A 290 -6.59 33.14 -11.81
CA ILE A 290 -7.77 33.85 -11.33
C ILE A 290 -8.72 34.08 -12.50
N LYS A 291 -8.20 34.47 -13.67
CA LYS A 291 -9.02 34.61 -14.88
C LYS A 291 -9.62 33.28 -15.32
N SER A 292 -8.87 32.19 -15.30
CA SER A 292 -9.37 30.89 -15.75
C SER A 292 -10.32 30.20 -14.77
N TYR A 293 -10.19 30.47 -13.47
CA TYR A 293 -11.19 30.01 -12.51
C TYR A 293 -12.53 30.74 -12.65
N VAL A 294 -12.50 32.01 -13.07
CA VAL A 294 -13.69 32.87 -13.19
C VAL A 294 -14.28 32.85 -14.61
N SER A 295 -13.46 32.58 -15.62
CA SER A 295 -13.85 32.48 -17.03
C SER A 295 -14.07 31.03 -17.43
N LYS A 296 -15.30 30.68 -17.79
CA LYS A 296 -15.63 29.37 -18.38
C LYS A 296 -15.16 29.25 -19.84
N GLU A 297 -14.60 30.31 -20.42
CA GLU A 297 -14.36 30.44 -21.86
C GLU A 297 -12.91 30.08 -22.25
N ASP A 298 -11.93 30.29 -21.37
CA ASP A 298 -10.54 29.90 -21.66
C ASP A 298 -10.31 28.41 -21.45
N GLY A 299 -11.07 27.83 -20.52
CA GLY A 299 -11.01 26.43 -20.16
C GLY A 299 -9.61 25.98 -19.75
N VAL A 300 -8.83 26.73 -18.97
CA VAL A 300 -7.48 26.31 -18.51
C VAL A 300 -7.35 26.42 -16.98
N ALA A 301 -8.26 25.78 -16.24
CA ALA A 301 -8.24 25.89 -14.78
C ALA A 301 -7.25 24.87 -14.19
N PRO A 302 -6.33 25.25 -13.29
CA PRO A 302 -5.53 24.31 -12.48
C PRO A 302 -6.39 23.58 -11.45
N SER A 303 -7.33 22.78 -11.92
CA SER A 303 -8.42 22.24 -11.12
C SER A 303 -7.93 21.58 -9.83
N HIS A 304 -6.85 20.81 -9.93
CA HIS A 304 -6.20 20.12 -8.82
C HIS A 304 -5.56 21.05 -7.78
N LEU A 305 -4.82 22.08 -8.20
CA LEU A 305 -4.21 23.04 -7.28
C LEU A 305 -5.27 23.89 -6.56
N VAL A 306 -6.28 24.35 -7.30
CA VAL A 306 -7.39 25.12 -6.71
C VAL A 306 -8.22 24.25 -5.77
N PHE A 307 -8.52 23.01 -6.15
CA PHE A 307 -9.22 22.06 -5.30
C PHE A 307 -8.44 21.83 -3.99
N ALA A 308 -7.16 21.47 -4.08
CA ALA A 308 -6.34 21.15 -2.92
C ALA A 308 -6.19 22.35 -1.97
N THR A 309 -5.86 23.53 -2.50
CA THR A 309 -5.71 24.75 -1.67
C THR A 309 -7.03 25.19 -1.05
N SER A 310 -8.14 25.11 -1.79
CA SER A 310 -9.48 25.40 -1.25
C SER A 310 -9.87 24.39 -0.18
N LEU A 311 -9.60 23.10 -0.39
CA LEU A 311 -9.88 22.04 0.56
C LEU A 311 -9.17 22.31 1.89
N LEU A 312 -7.87 22.61 1.85
CA LEU A 312 -7.09 22.93 3.06
C LEU A 312 -7.70 24.11 3.79
N ARG A 313 -8.03 25.20 3.07
CA ARG A 313 -8.69 26.36 3.67
C ARG A 313 -10.03 26.04 4.29
N VAL A 314 -10.83 25.16 3.68
CA VAL A 314 -12.13 24.75 4.20
C VAL A 314 -11.96 23.86 5.45
N CYS A 315 -10.94 22.99 5.49
CA CYS A 315 -10.63 22.14 6.65
C CYS A 315 -10.04 22.92 7.83
N GLU A 316 -9.35 24.04 7.59
CA GLU A 316 -8.86 24.95 8.64
C GLU A 316 -10.01 25.73 9.33
N LYS A 317 -11.23 25.71 8.78
CA LYS A 317 -12.40 26.38 9.36
C LYS A 317 -13.18 25.45 10.28
N ASP A 318 -14.21 26.00 10.90
CA ASP A 318 -15.10 25.23 11.77
C ASP A 318 -16.05 24.32 10.98
N ALA A 319 -16.65 23.35 11.68
CA ALA A 319 -17.53 22.34 11.10
C ALA A 319 -18.75 22.89 10.31
N ARG A 320 -19.13 24.17 10.50
CA ARG A 320 -20.23 24.81 9.77
C ARG A 320 -19.90 25.06 8.30
N THR A 321 -18.64 24.91 7.88
CA THR A 321 -18.24 24.96 6.46
C THR A 321 -18.49 23.67 5.70
N GLY A 322 -19.12 22.65 6.31
CA GLY A 322 -19.54 21.42 5.61
C GLY A 322 -20.29 21.64 4.29
N PRO A 323 -21.17 22.64 4.14
CA PRO A 323 -21.77 22.98 2.84
C PRO A 323 -20.74 23.43 1.78
N LEU A 324 -19.68 24.15 2.18
CA LEU A 324 -18.59 24.54 1.27
C LEU A 324 -17.77 23.33 0.84
N PHE A 325 -17.48 22.41 1.76
CA PHE A 325 -16.83 21.14 1.44
C PHE A 325 -17.67 20.31 0.45
N SER A 326 -18.98 20.20 0.71
CA SER A 326 -19.92 19.48 -0.17
C SER A 326 -20.01 20.12 -1.56
N TRP A 327 -20.01 21.45 -1.62
CA TRP A 327 -19.96 22.20 -2.87
C TRP A 327 -18.63 21.96 -3.60
N LEU A 328 -17.51 21.99 -2.90
CA LEU A 328 -16.19 21.74 -3.47
C LEU A 328 -16.11 20.35 -4.12
N LEU A 329 -16.51 19.30 -3.40
CA LEU A 329 -16.52 17.93 -3.95
C LEU A 329 -17.43 17.80 -5.17
N ARG A 330 -18.58 18.47 -5.18
CA ARG A 330 -19.50 18.45 -6.33
C ARG A 330 -18.90 19.17 -7.54
N SER A 331 -18.27 20.31 -7.32
CA SER A 331 -17.69 21.15 -8.37
C SER A 331 -16.48 20.49 -9.05
N PHE A 332 -15.72 19.68 -8.32
CA PHE A 332 -14.51 19.00 -8.82
C PHE A 332 -14.73 17.49 -9.02
N LYS A 333 -15.98 17.01 -9.03
CA LYS A 333 -16.28 15.58 -9.09
C LYS A 333 -15.66 14.91 -10.33
N LYS A 334 -15.77 15.55 -11.50
CA LYS A 334 -15.30 14.98 -12.76
C LYS A 334 -13.78 14.78 -12.75
N GLU A 335 -13.05 15.70 -12.15
CA GLU A 335 -11.60 15.69 -12.04
C GLU A 335 -11.14 14.65 -11.02
N LEU A 336 -11.85 14.54 -9.88
CA LEU A 336 -11.56 13.54 -8.85
C LEU A 336 -11.87 12.11 -9.31
N ASP A 337 -12.96 11.92 -10.07
CA ASP A 337 -13.36 10.61 -10.60
C ASP A 337 -12.38 10.07 -11.66
N LYS A 338 -11.57 10.94 -12.26
CA LYS A 338 -10.52 10.58 -13.25
C LYS A 338 -9.16 10.28 -12.64
N LEU A 339 -8.98 10.53 -11.34
CA LEU A 339 -7.74 10.15 -10.68
C LEU A 339 -7.62 8.62 -10.70
N HIS A 340 -6.39 8.13 -10.86
CA HIS A 340 -6.09 6.70 -10.76
C HIS A 340 -6.74 6.10 -9.51
N LYS A 341 -7.43 4.97 -9.62
CA LYS A 341 -8.17 4.33 -8.50
C LYS A 341 -9.07 5.32 -7.72
N PRO A 342 -10.14 5.87 -8.34
CA PRO A 342 -10.97 6.92 -7.74
C PRO A 342 -11.68 6.49 -6.44
N GLN A 343 -11.91 5.20 -6.24
CA GLN A 343 -12.43 4.65 -4.99
C GLN A 343 -11.57 5.00 -3.76
N ILE A 344 -10.24 5.07 -3.91
CA ILE A 344 -9.33 5.45 -2.84
C ILE A 344 -9.49 6.95 -2.53
N VAL A 345 -9.58 7.78 -3.57
CA VAL A 345 -9.84 9.23 -3.47
C VAL A 345 -11.16 9.48 -2.73
N HIS A 346 -12.22 8.76 -3.10
CA HIS A 346 -13.51 8.84 -2.43
C HIS A 346 -13.45 8.41 -0.96
N SER A 347 -12.62 7.43 -0.63
CA SER A 347 -12.42 7.03 0.78
C SER A 347 -11.79 8.16 1.60
N TYR A 348 -10.80 8.89 1.03
CA TYR A 348 -10.20 10.04 1.69
C TYR A 348 -11.20 11.18 1.85
N THR A 349 -11.92 11.56 0.79
CA THR A 349 -12.90 12.64 0.88
C THR A 349 -14.02 12.31 1.87
N THR A 350 -14.45 11.05 1.94
CA THR A 350 -15.43 10.60 2.93
C THR A 350 -14.89 10.72 4.35
N LYS A 351 -13.63 10.30 4.57
CA LYS A 351 -12.98 10.41 5.88
C LYS A 351 -12.81 11.88 6.31
N ILE A 352 -12.39 12.75 5.39
CA ILE A 352 -12.29 14.21 5.61
C ILE A 352 -13.67 14.78 5.98
N GLY A 353 -14.72 14.44 5.22
CA GLY A 353 -16.10 14.85 5.49
C GLY A 353 -16.54 14.54 6.93
N LYS A 354 -16.23 13.33 7.38
CA LYS A 354 -16.54 12.85 8.72
C LYS A 354 -15.74 13.61 9.80
N ILE A 355 -14.43 13.75 9.61
CA ILE A 355 -13.52 14.32 10.62
C ILE A 355 -13.76 15.82 10.82
N TYR A 356 -13.75 16.62 9.76
CA TYR A 356 -13.77 18.08 9.87
C TYR A 356 -15.18 18.66 9.91
N PHE A 357 -16.17 17.97 9.34
CA PHE A 357 -17.51 18.53 9.13
C PHE A 357 -18.64 17.66 9.69
N ASN A 358 -18.32 16.54 10.36
CA ASN A 358 -19.29 15.58 10.89
C ASN A 358 -20.32 15.08 9.84
N ILE A 359 -19.92 15.05 8.57
CA ILE A 359 -20.76 14.50 7.49
C ILE A 359 -20.69 12.99 7.59
N GLN A 360 -21.85 12.36 7.81
CA GLN A 360 -21.91 10.91 7.88
C GLN A 360 -21.59 10.29 6.51
N PRO A 361 -20.76 9.24 6.46
CA PRO A 361 -20.48 8.55 5.21
C PRO A 361 -21.78 7.99 4.62
N PRO A 362 -21.89 7.89 3.28
CA PRO A 362 -22.99 7.17 2.66
C PRO A 362 -23.08 5.75 3.24
N PRO A 363 -24.28 5.19 3.47
CA PRO A 363 -24.43 3.81 3.92
C PRO A 363 -23.68 2.86 2.97
N SER A 364 -22.96 1.87 3.51
CA SER A 364 -22.33 0.85 2.69
C SER A 364 -23.38 0.02 1.95
N MET A 365 -23.06 -0.54 0.79
CA MET A 365 -23.97 -1.45 0.08
C MET A 365 -24.37 -2.65 0.94
N MET A 366 -23.50 -3.13 1.83
CA MET A 366 -23.86 -4.17 2.82
C MET A 366 -24.94 -3.68 3.79
N ASN A 367 -24.82 -2.46 4.33
CA ASN A 367 -25.87 -1.88 5.18
C ASN A 367 -27.16 -1.65 4.41
N MET A 368 -27.08 -1.32 3.11
CA MET A 368 -28.27 -1.14 2.26
C MET A 368 -28.93 -2.50 1.94
N MET A 369 -28.15 -3.55 1.70
CA MET A 369 -28.64 -4.91 1.46
C MET A 369 -29.21 -5.54 2.73
N GLU A 370 -28.58 -5.32 3.88
CA GLU A 370 -29.08 -5.71 5.20
C GLU A 370 -30.36 -4.96 5.56
N ASN A 371 -30.45 -3.66 5.26
CA ASN A 371 -31.69 -2.89 5.43
C ASN A 371 -32.79 -3.36 4.46
N MET A 372 -32.47 -3.69 3.21
CA MET A 372 -33.45 -4.28 2.28
C MET A 372 -33.87 -5.68 2.71
N MET A 373 -32.96 -6.53 3.18
CA MET A 373 -33.31 -7.85 3.73
C MET A 373 -34.10 -7.74 5.03
N ASN A 374 -33.85 -6.75 5.87
CA ASN A 374 -34.68 -6.49 7.06
C ASN A 374 -36.06 -5.93 6.68
N MET A 375 -36.17 -5.18 5.58
CA MET A 375 -37.46 -4.71 5.05
C MET A 375 -38.24 -5.80 4.28
N MET A 376 -37.55 -6.76 3.68
CA MET A 376 -38.16 -7.82 2.85
C MET A 376 -38.33 -9.15 3.60
N GLY A 377 -37.49 -9.41 4.60
CA GLY A 377 -37.53 -10.56 5.50
C GLY A 377 -38.21 -10.30 6.85
N GLY A 378 -38.54 -9.04 7.15
CA GLY A 378 -39.32 -8.62 8.32
C GLY A 378 -40.83 -8.85 8.15
N GLY A 379 -41.22 -10.10 7.87
CA GLY A 379 -42.61 -10.52 8.00
C GLY A 379 -42.93 -10.86 9.45
N GLY A 380 -43.68 -10.00 10.16
CA GLY A 380 -44.15 -10.35 11.50
C GLY A 380 -44.95 -9.29 12.29
N GLY A 381 -46.25 -9.14 11.97
CA GLY A 381 -47.33 -8.78 12.90
C GLY A 381 -47.50 -7.29 13.24
N GLY A 382 -48.69 -6.68 13.26
CA GLY A 382 -50.06 -7.15 13.12
C GLY A 382 -51.00 -5.99 13.51
N GLY A 383 -52.18 -5.93 12.88
CA GLY A 383 -53.31 -5.13 13.33
C GLY A 383 -53.50 -3.77 12.63
N GLY A 384 -54.51 -3.69 11.76
CA GLY A 384 -55.04 -2.43 11.26
C GLY A 384 -55.34 -2.48 9.77
N GLY A 385 -56.60 -2.80 9.44
CA GLY A 385 -57.04 -3.10 8.08
C GLY A 385 -56.82 -2.00 7.04
N MET A 386 -56.55 -2.44 5.82
CA MET A 386 -56.80 -1.71 4.58
C MET A 386 -57.20 -2.73 3.50
N PRO A 387 -58.36 -2.57 2.83
CA PRO A 387 -58.78 -3.43 1.74
C PRO A 387 -58.18 -2.92 0.42
N GLY A 388 -57.36 -3.74 -0.23
CA GLY A 388 -56.73 -3.37 -1.50
C GLY A 388 -56.11 -4.55 -2.22
N GLY A 389 -56.91 -5.58 -2.50
CA GLY A 389 -56.48 -6.71 -3.32
C GLY A 389 -56.11 -6.26 -4.72
N ILE A 390 -54.85 -6.46 -5.10
CA ILE A 390 -54.40 -6.31 -6.49
C ILE A 390 -55.10 -7.40 -7.31
N ASN A 391 -55.91 -6.97 -8.28
CA ASN A 391 -56.72 -7.83 -9.13
C ASN A 391 -55.82 -8.72 -10.01
N PRO A 392 -55.92 -10.07 -9.95
CA PRO A 392 -55.12 -11.00 -10.74
C PRO A 392 -55.18 -10.76 -12.26
N ALA A 393 -56.28 -10.18 -12.76
CA ALA A 393 -56.44 -9.84 -14.17
C ALA A 393 -55.45 -8.76 -14.64
N MET A 394 -55.04 -7.84 -13.76
CA MET A 394 -54.09 -6.77 -14.09
C MET A 394 -52.66 -7.31 -14.20
N MET A 395 -52.33 -8.35 -13.42
CA MET A 395 -51.03 -9.03 -13.48
C MET A 395 -50.89 -9.87 -14.76
N GLN A 396 -51.98 -10.48 -15.22
CA GLN A 396 -51.98 -11.26 -16.46
C GLN A 396 -51.88 -10.38 -17.71
N ALA A 397 -52.46 -9.17 -17.68
CA ALA A 397 -52.31 -8.17 -18.75
C ALA A 397 -50.88 -7.61 -18.86
N ALA A 398 -50.21 -7.40 -17.73
CA ALA A 398 -48.83 -6.91 -17.70
C ALA A 398 -47.83 -7.95 -18.27
N MET A 399 -48.10 -9.24 -18.07
CA MET A 399 -47.26 -10.32 -18.62
C MET A 399 -47.41 -10.46 -20.15
N ALA A 400 -48.63 -10.29 -20.67
CA ALA A 400 -48.87 -10.31 -22.12
C ALA A 400 -48.17 -9.14 -22.85
N GLN A 401 -48.05 -7.98 -22.18
CA GLN A 401 -47.39 -6.81 -22.75
C GLN A 401 -45.85 -6.94 -22.81
N MET A 402 -45.24 -7.73 -21.92
CA MET A 402 -43.80 -8.03 -22.00
C MET A 402 -43.44 -9.06 -23.08
N GLN A 403 -44.37 -9.95 -23.45
CA GLN A 403 -44.12 -10.95 -24.50
C GLN A 403 -44.26 -10.40 -25.93
N GLN A 404 -44.92 -9.25 -26.12
CA GLN A 404 -45.03 -8.59 -27.44
C GLN A 404 -43.99 -7.48 -27.68
N GLY A 405 -43.16 -7.13 -26.70
CA GLY A 405 -42.08 -6.15 -26.83
C GLY A 405 -40.76 -6.75 -27.31
N GLY A 406 -40.79 -7.56 -28.37
CA GLY A 406 -39.59 -8.07 -29.03
C GLY A 406 -38.94 -7.04 -29.96
N MET A 407 -37.62 -7.18 -30.11
CA MET A 407 -36.74 -6.64 -31.17
C MET A 407 -37.36 -5.70 -32.22
N MET A 408 -36.83 -4.49 -32.28
CA MET A 408 -36.17 -4.00 -33.49
C MET A 408 -34.79 -3.46 -33.14
#